data_AF-A0A5C4TJ44-F1
#
_entry.id   AF-A0A5C4TJ44-F1
#
_cell.length_a   1.000
_cell.length_b   1.000
_cell.length_c   1.000
_cell.angle_alpha   90.00
_cell.angle_beta   90.00
_cell.angle_gamma   90.00
#
_symmetry.space_group_name_H-M   'P 1'
#
loop_
_entity.id
_entity.type
_entity.pdbx_description
1 polymer ?
#
loop_
_entity_poly.entity_id
_entity_poly.type
_entity_poly.pdbx_seq_one_letter_code
_entity_poly.pdbx_strand_id
1 'polypeptide(L)'
;MINVLKIQNPYNRRKRKQAMIGDKMKTLVIVAHPDYHDSGTQGFLKRATEGLEEITWHYLPEQTEFNVAAEQQLLIEHDRIIFQFPMYWYSAPATLKKWEDEVLTRAFTFANEKGILKGKELGIVTTLGYPAKDFQAGATEGFSISEILVPYRALAHRAGMIFMTPLVVDQFDYMTPDQQTKLLIDYQQYLTAAFSFSFSVRQDWIIKQLKKMMNSNNQAQLQLVIDQLEQNKIDLNDLKDQIKMIRQAEEG
;
A
#
# COMPACT_ATOMS: atom_id res chain seq x y z
N MET A 1 -17.12 37.20 23.55
CA MET A 1 -17.07 36.08 24.51
C MET A 1 -16.69 34.83 23.71
N ILE A 2 -15.39 34.54 23.59
CA ILE A 2 -14.71 33.36 24.18
C ILE A 2 -15.18 32.06 23.51
N ASN A 3 -14.46 31.55 22.50
CA ASN A 3 -13.46 30.45 22.56
C ASN A 3 -14.13 29.10 22.91
N VAL A 4 -13.91 27.97 22.23
CA VAL A 4 -12.62 27.28 22.05
C VAL A 4 -12.73 26.21 20.95
N LEU A 5 -11.68 26.13 20.13
CA LEU A 5 -11.28 25.00 19.30
C LEU A 5 -11.53 23.63 19.96
N LYS A 6 -12.41 22.80 19.41
CA LYS A 6 -12.39 21.36 19.72
C LYS A 6 -11.26 20.69 18.95
N ILE A 7 -10.07 20.84 19.53
CA ILE A 7 -8.88 20.02 19.31
C ILE A 7 -9.34 18.55 19.27
N GLN A 8 -9.08 17.87 18.15
CA GLN A 8 -9.29 16.42 18.05
C GLN A 8 -8.46 15.74 19.14
N ASN A 9 -9.15 15.12 20.09
CA ASN A 9 -8.55 14.52 21.28
C ASN A 9 -7.54 13.40 20.88
N PRO A 10 -6.24 13.54 21.19
CA PRO A 10 -5.22 12.53 20.89
C PRO A 10 -5.47 11.17 21.59
N TYR A 11 -6.34 11.13 22.62
CA TYR A 11 -6.78 9.89 23.27
C TYR A 11 -7.55 8.96 22.33
N ASN A 12 -8.32 9.50 21.37
CA ASN A 12 -9.09 8.68 20.42
C ASN A 12 -8.21 8.05 19.33
N ARG A 13 -7.05 8.65 19.01
CA ARG A 13 -6.02 8.01 18.16
C ARG A 13 -5.35 6.84 18.87
N ARG A 14 -5.10 6.95 20.19
CA ARG A 14 -4.55 5.85 20.99
C ARG A 14 -5.53 4.68 21.12
N LYS A 15 -6.82 4.93 21.39
CA LYS A 15 -7.83 3.85 21.44
C LYS A 15 -8.02 3.13 20.10
N ARG A 16 -7.96 3.83 18.95
CA ARG A 16 -7.94 3.18 17.63
C ARG A 16 -6.64 2.42 17.37
N LYS A 17 -5.48 2.96 17.75
CA LYS A 17 -4.22 2.20 17.73
C LYS A 17 -4.28 0.95 18.61
N GLN A 18 -5.01 0.97 19.72
CA GLN A 18 -5.14 -0.16 20.65
C GLN A 18 -6.19 -1.20 20.23
N ALA A 19 -7.24 -0.79 19.51
CA ALA A 19 -8.23 -1.71 18.94
C ALA A 19 -7.74 -2.44 17.67
N MET A 20 -6.72 -1.90 16.98
CA MET A 20 -6.09 -2.53 15.81
C MET A 20 -4.92 -3.47 16.17
N ILE A 21 -4.77 -3.84 17.44
CA ILE A 21 -3.71 -4.76 17.91
C ILE A 21 -4.23 -6.22 17.95
N GLY A 22 -5.55 -6.43 17.80
CA GLY A 22 -6.18 -7.75 17.96
C GLY A 22 -6.67 -8.42 16.68
N ASP A 23 -6.84 -7.71 15.56
CA ASP A 23 -7.31 -8.29 14.30
C ASP A 23 -6.27 -8.08 13.20
N LYS A 24 -5.93 -9.17 12.50
CA LYS A 24 -4.92 -9.18 11.44
C LYS A 24 -5.50 -8.40 10.24
N MET A 25 -4.94 -7.23 9.93
CA MET A 25 -5.36 -6.38 8.80
C MET A 25 -5.55 -7.22 7.53
N LYS A 26 -6.74 -7.17 6.93
CA LYS A 26 -7.05 -7.90 5.69
C LYS A 26 -6.90 -7.00 4.47
N THR A 27 -6.27 -7.51 3.43
CA THR A 27 -5.98 -6.78 2.19
C THR A 27 -6.66 -7.43 1.00
N LEU A 28 -7.51 -6.67 0.31
CA LEU A 28 -8.10 -7.06 -0.98
C LEU A 28 -7.26 -6.49 -2.12
N VAL A 29 -6.72 -7.35 -2.97
CA VAL A 29 -6.02 -6.98 -4.20
C VAL A 29 -6.95 -7.20 -5.38
N ILE A 30 -7.50 -6.10 -5.91
CA ILE A 30 -8.33 -6.10 -7.10
C ILE A 30 -7.42 -5.97 -8.31
N VAL A 31 -7.32 -7.03 -9.11
CA VAL A 31 -6.43 -7.11 -10.27
C VAL A 31 -7.22 -6.91 -11.55
N ALA A 32 -6.96 -5.80 -12.24
CA ALA A 32 -7.53 -5.50 -13.55
C ALA A 32 -6.43 -5.60 -14.61
N HIS A 33 -6.40 -6.71 -15.36
CA HIS A 33 -5.41 -6.96 -16.39
C HIS A 33 -6.03 -7.78 -17.53
N PRO A 34 -6.09 -7.27 -18.78
CA PRO A 34 -6.69 -8.00 -19.90
C PRO A 34 -6.10 -9.40 -20.12
N ASP A 35 -4.76 -9.49 -20.16
CA ASP A 35 -4.05 -10.77 -20.36
C ASP A 35 -3.53 -11.35 -19.03
N TYR A 36 -4.39 -11.42 -18.01
CA TYR A 36 -3.98 -11.79 -16.66
C TYR A 36 -3.25 -13.14 -16.57
N HIS A 37 -3.68 -14.14 -17.34
CA HIS A 37 -3.12 -15.49 -17.30
C HIS A 37 -1.73 -15.60 -17.92
N ASP A 38 -1.39 -14.73 -18.88
CA ASP A 38 -0.13 -14.75 -19.61
C ASP A 38 0.87 -13.67 -19.10
N SER A 39 0.46 -12.87 -18.12
CA SER A 39 1.28 -11.78 -17.58
C SER A 39 2.33 -12.30 -16.58
N GLY A 40 3.61 -12.26 -17.01
CA GLY A 40 4.74 -12.62 -16.16
C GLY A 40 4.84 -11.77 -14.89
N THR A 41 4.57 -10.47 -14.98
CA THR A 41 4.58 -9.57 -13.82
C THR A 41 3.48 -9.91 -12.82
N GLN A 42 2.24 -10.14 -13.28
CA GLN A 42 1.13 -10.49 -12.39
C GLN A 42 1.36 -11.85 -11.74
N GLY A 43 1.86 -12.83 -12.50
CA GLY A 43 2.25 -14.13 -11.96
C GLY A 43 3.37 -14.05 -10.91
N PHE A 44 4.35 -13.16 -11.09
CA PHE A 44 5.38 -12.88 -10.08
C PHE A 44 4.79 -12.27 -8.80
N LEU A 45 3.98 -11.21 -8.93
CA LEU A 45 3.35 -10.53 -7.80
C LEU A 45 2.38 -11.45 -7.04
N LYS A 46 1.65 -12.32 -7.76
CA LYS A 46 0.75 -13.30 -7.13
C LYS A 46 1.52 -14.29 -6.26
N ARG A 47 2.62 -14.84 -6.79
CA ARG A 47 3.52 -15.74 -6.03
C ARG A 47 4.09 -15.08 -4.79
N ALA A 48 4.36 -13.77 -4.83
CA ALA A 48 4.80 -13.03 -3.66
C ALA A 48 3.78 -13.03 -2.50
N THR A 49 2.53 -13.38 -2.75
CA THR A 49 1.47 -13.48 -1.73
C THR A 49 1.15 -14.91 -1.29
N GLU A 50 1.82 -15.92 -1.85
CA GLU A 50 1.64 -17.30 -1.43
C GLU A 50 2.01 -17.46 0.06
N GLY A 51 1.11 -18.09 0.82
CA GLY A 51 1.26 -18.24 2.28
C GLY A 51 0.82 -17.03 3.12
N LEU A 52 0.34 -15.95 2.50
CA LEU A 52 -0.21 -14.78 3.20
C LEU A 52 -1.74 -14.83 3.24
N GLU A 53 -2.29 -15.55 4.21
CA GLU A 53 -3.74 -15.80 4.39
C GLU A 53 -4.59 -14.52 4.56
N GLU A 54 -3.97 -13.40 4.93
CA GLU A 54 -4.65 -12.10 5.08
C GLU A 54 -4.90 -11.38 3.74
N ILE A 55 -4.39 -11.92 2.64
CA ILE A 55 -4.46 -11.31 1.31
C ILE A 55 -5.45 -12.08 0.44
N THR A 56 -6.46 -11.37 -0.05
CA THR A 56 -7.41 -11.88 -1.04
C THR A 56 -7.04 -11.32 -2.41
N TRP A 57 -6.63 -12.19 -3.34
CA TRP A 57 -6.46 -11.82 -4.75
C TRP A 57 -7.78 -11.99 -5.51
N HIS A 58 -8.28 -10.90 -6.06
CA HIS A 58 -9.53 -10.85 -6.80
C HIS A 58 -9.30 -10.32 -8.22
N TYR A 59 -9.25 -11.23 -9.19
CA TYR A 59 -9.10 -10.86 -10.60
C TYR A 59 -10.43 -10.40 -11.18
N LEU A 60 -10.42 -9.26 -11.88
CA LEU A 60 -11.55 -8.74 -12.62
C LEU A 60 -11.45 -9.21 -14.09
N PRO A 61 -12.22 -10.23 -14.50
CA PRO A 61 -12.24 -10.66 -15.90
C PRO A 61 -12.84 -9.58 -16.79
N GLU A 62 -12.54 -9.63 -18.08
CA GLU A 62 -13.29 -8.88 -19.08
C GLU A 62 -14.69 -9.50 -19.20
N GLN A 63 -15.68 -8.87 -18.56
CA GLN A 63 -17.05 -9.38 -18.53
C GLN A 63 -18.09 -8.29 -18.72
N THR A 64 -19.30 -8.72 -19.08
CA THR A 64 -20.42 -7.82 -19.40
C THR A 64 -21.08 -7.21 -18.16
N GLU A 65 -21.06 -7.87 -16.99
CA GLU A 65 -21.62 -7.32 -15.74
C GLU A 65 -20.90 -7.92 -14.53
N PHE A 66 -20.74 -7.15 -13.44
CA PHE A 66 -20.22 -7.65 -12.17
C PHE A 66 -21.35 -8.07 -11.23
N ASN A 67 -21.13 -9.08 -10.39
CA ASN A 67 -22.02 -9.34 -9.26
C ASN A 67 -21.78 -8.31 -8.16
N VAL A 68 -22.45 -7.16 -8.27
CA VAL A 68 -22.26 -6.00 -7.39
C VAL A 68 -22.32 -6.37 -5.90
N ALA A 69 -23.23 -7.24 -5.48
CA ALA A 69 -23.37 -7.64 -4.08
C ALA A 69 -22.16 -8.42 -3.57
N ALA A 70 -21.60 -9.34 -4.39
CA ALA A 70 -20.40 -10.10 -4.03
C ALA A 70 -19.16 -9.18 -3.96
N GLU A 71 -19.00 -8.27 -4.93
CA GLU A 71 -17.91 -7.30 -4.96
C GLU A 71 -17.94 -6.36 -3.73
N GLN A 72 -19.14 -5.89 -3.38
CA GLN A 72 -19.37 -5.06 -2.21
C GLN A 72 -19.09 -5.81 -0.90
N GLN A 73 -19.40 -7.10 -0.84
CA GLN A 73 -19.09 -7.93 0.32
C GLN A 73 -17.57 -8.03 0.54
N LEU A 74 -16.79 -8.20 -0.54
CA LEU A 74 -15.32 -8.17 -0.45
C LEU A 74 -14.83 -6.82 0.11
N LEU A 75 -15.40 -5.69 -0.34
CA LEU A 75 -15.02 -4.37 0.20
C LEU A 75 -15.35 -4.20 1.70
N ILE A 76 -16.42 -4.82 2.18
CA ILE A 76 -16.79 -4.80 3.60
C ILE A 76 -15.76 -5.56 4.44
N GLU A 77 -15.36 -6.74 3.98
CA GLU A 77 -14.53 -7.71 4.71
C GLU A 77 -13.05 -7.33 4.83
N HIS A 78 -12.57 -6.35 4.07
CA HIS A 78 -11.14 -5.99 3.99
C HIS A 78 -10.86 -4.56 4.43
N ASP A 79 -9.74 -4.33 5.11
CA ASP A 79 -9.34 -3.02 5.65
C ASP A 79 -8.56 -2.17 4.63
N ARG A 80 -7.78 -2.84 3.79
CA ARG A 80 -6.97 -2.25 2.73
C ARG A 80 -7.43 -2.75 1.38
N ILE A 81 -7.70 -1.83 0.47
CA ILE A 81 -8.11 -2.12 -0.90
C ILE A 81 -6.97 -1.68 -1.83
N ILE A 82 -6.50 -2.58 -2.68
CA ILE A 82 -5.43 -2.32 -3.65
C ILE A 82 -6.01 -2.46 -5.04
N PHE A 83 -5.91 -1.41 -5.86
CA PHE A 83 -6.14 -1.54 -7.29
C PHE A 83 -4.81 -1.83 -7.97
N GLN A 84 -4.76 -2.96 -8.68
CA GLN A 84 -3.58 -3.44 -9.35
C GLN A 84 -3.83 -3.59 -10.85
N PHE A 85 -3.09 -2.87 -11.66
CA PHE A 85 -3.32 -2.84 -13.11
C PHE A 85 -2.08 -2.43 -13.90
N PRO A 86 -1.96 -2.83 -15.18
CA PRO A 86 -1.01 -2.20 -16.09
C PRO A 86 -1.50 -0.81 -16.50
N MET A 87 -0.61 0.17 -16.62
CA MET A 87 -0.97 1.50 -17.07
C MET A 87 -1.12 1.51 -18.60
N TYR A 88 -2.36 1.56 -19.07
CA TYR A 88 -2.69 1.66 -20.49
C TYR A 88 -3.15 3.08 -20.80
N TRP A 89 -2.43 3.75 -21.70
CA TRP A 89 -2.73 5.14 -22.09
C TRP A 89 -2.94 6.06 -20.88
N TYR A 90 -2.00 6.01 -19.93
CA TYR A 90 -2.04 6.82 -18.70
C TYR A 90 -3.27 6.58 -17.81
N SER A 91 -3.89 5.41 -17.90
CA SER A 91 -5.04 5.03 -17.08
C SER A 91 -5.03 3.53 -16.78
N ALA A 92 -6.01 3.06 -15.99
CA ALA A 92 -6.25 1.63 -15.82
C ALA A 92 -7.02 1.05 -17.01
N PRO A 93 -6.98 -0.29 -17.20
CA PRO A 93 -7.82 -0.98 -18.15
C PRO A 93 -9.31 -0.71 -17.90
N ALA A 94 -10.11 -0.75 -18.97
CA ALA A 94 -11.54 -0.42 -18.93
C ALA A 94 -12.34 -1.23 -17.90
N THR A 95 -11.94 -2.49 -17.64
CA THR A 95 -12.61 -3.36 -16.67
C THR A 95 -12.59 -2.77 -15.26
N LEU A 96 -11.51 -2.09 -14.85
CA LEU A 96 -11.45 -1.46 -13.53
C LEU A 96 -12.43 -0.30 -13.45
N LYS A 97 -12.44 0.57 -14.47
CA LYS A 97 -13.34 1.73 -14.48
C LYS A 97 -14.80 1.31 -14.48
N LYS A 98 -15.14 0.26 -15.20
CA LYS A 98 -16.47 -0.34 -15.18
C LYS A 98 -16.83 -0.88 -13.80
N TRP A 99 -15.92 -1.62 -13.18
CA TRP A 99 -16.10 -2.11 -11.81
C TRP A 99 -16.31 -0.95 -10.83
N GLU A 100 -15.55 0.15 -10.95
CA GLU A 100 -15.75 1.35 -10.15
C GLU A 100 -17.17 1.92 -10.34
N ASP A 101 -17.66 2.03 -11.58
CA ASP A 101 -18.97 2.60 -11.89
C ASP A 101 -20.14 1.74 -11.38
N GLU A 102 -20.02 0.42 -11.43
CA GLU A 102 -21.07 -0.51 -10.99
C GLU A 102 -21.05 -0.75 -9.46
N VAL A 103 -19.85 -0.92 -8.88
CA VAL A 103 -19.70 -1.38 -7.49
C VAL A 103 -19.68 -0.22 -6.49
N LEU A 104 -19.05 0.91 -6.84
CA LEU A 104 -18.82 2.04 -5.93
C LEU A 104 -20.02 2.98 -5.84
N THR A 105 -21.14 2.44 -5.36
CA THR A 105 -22.38 3.18 -5.15
C THR A 105 -22.25 4.25 -4.06
N ARG A 106 -23.25 5.14 -3.97
CA ARG A 106 -23.30 6.22 -2.97
C ARG A 106 -23.12 5.71 -1.52
N ALA A 107 -23.68 4.55 -1.20
CA ALA A 107 -23.59 3.94 0.13
C ALA A 107 -22.15 3.53 0.52
N PHE A 108 -21.27 3.33 -0.46
CA PHE A 108 -19.87 2.98 -0.22
C PHE A 108 -18.95 4.21 -0.17
N THR A 109 -19.21 5.20 -1.03
CA THR A 109 -18.25 6.29 -1.34
C THR A 109 -18.52 7.63 -0.65
N PHE A 110 -19.65 7.87 0.02
CA PHE A 110 -19.90 9.17 0.64
C PHE A 110 -19.61 9.15 2.14
N ALA A 111 -18.40 9.58 2.52
CA ALA A 111 -17.91 9.55 3.91
C ALA A 111 -18.75 10.40 4.90
N ASN A 112 -19.42 11.45 4.39
CA ASN A 112 -20.33 12.30 5.17
C ASN A 112 -21.66 11.59 5.48
N GLU A 113 -21.97 10.53 4.74
CA GLU A 113 -23.18 9.71 4.85
C GLU A 113 -22.88 8.36 5.52
N LYS A 114 -21.75 8.25 6.24
CA LYS A 114 -21.23 7.01 6.84
C LYS A 114 -20.87 5.91 5.82
N GLY A 115 -20.36 6.31 4.65
CA GLY A 115 -19.89 5.38 3.63
C GLY A 115 -18.93 4.31 4.17
N ILE A 116 -19.11 3.06 3.70
CA ILE A 116 -18.43 1.86 4.20
C ILE A 116 -16.90 1.95 4.05
N LEU A 117 -16.42 2.65 3.03
CA LEU A 117 -14.99 2.77 2.74
C LEU A 117 -14.26 3.76 3.67
N LYS A 118 -14.99 4.52 4.50
CA LYS A 118 -14.39 5.55 5.35
C LYS A 118 -13.37 4.97 6.33
N GLY A 119 -12.14 5.48 6.26
CA GLY A 119 -11.03 5.07 7.11
C GLY A 119 -10.27 3.83 6.64
N LYS A 120 -10.75 3.14 5.59
CA LYS A 120 -9.99 2.09 4.90
C LYS A 120 -8.84 2.71 4.09
N GLU A 121 -7.88 1.89 3.72
CA GLU A 121 -6.72 2.32 2.93
C GLU A 121 -6.94 2.00 1.45
N LEU A 122 -6.63 2.94 0.56
CA LEU A 122 -6.59 2.72 -0.89
C LEU A 122 -5.15 2.79 -1.37
N GLY A 123 -4.64 1.69 -1.90
CA GLY A 123 -3.35 1.63 -2.58
C GLY A 123 -3.49 1.35 -4.07
N ILE A 124 -2.48 1.77 -4.83
CA ILE A 124 -2.38 1.53 -6.27
C ILE A 124 -1.08 0.77 -6.53
N VAL A 125 -1.17 -0.33 -7.27
CA VAL A 125 -0.02 -1.06 -7.81
C VAL A 125 -0.11 -0.99 -9.33
N THR A 126 0.74 -0.18 -9.96
CA THR A 126 0.69 0.01 -11.42
C THR A 126 1.97 -0.50 -12.07
N THR A 127 1.84 -1.19 -13.20
CA THR A 127 2.99 -1.57 -14.03
C THR A 127 3.15 -0.59 -15.20
N LEU A 128 4.40 -0.29 -15.58
CA LEU A 128 4.74 0.65 -16.65
C LEU A 128 5.68 -0.01 -17.67
N GLY A 129 5.46 0.25 -18.96
CA GLY A 129 6.40 -0.13 -20.02
C GLY A 129 7.62 0.80 -20.13
N TYR A 130 7.50 2.03 -19.62
CA TYR A 130 8.55 3.04 -19.62
C TYR A 130 9.22 3.16 -18.25
N PRO A 131 10.49 3.59 -18.18
CA PRO A 131 11.17 3.86 -16.92
C PRO A 131 10.41 4.90 -16.08
N ALA A 132 10.29 4.67 -14.77
CA ALA A 132 9.61 5.59 -13.86
C ALA A 132 10.25 6.98 -13.83
N LYS A 133 11.55 7.08 -14.11
CA LYS A 133 12.29 8.36 -14.22
C LYS A 133 11.84 9.26 -15.37
N ASP A 134 11.10 8.72 -16.36
CA ASP A 134 10.60 9.49 -17.49
C ASP A 134 9.30 10.23 -17.14
N PHE A 135 8.65 9.85 -16.03
CA PHE A 135 7.43 10.47 -15.50
C PHE A 135 7.75 11.62 -14.54
N GLN A 136 8.29 12.70 -15.09
CA GLN A 136 8.53 13.94 -14.36
C GLN A 136 8.62 15.12 -15.33
N ALA A 137 8.47 16.33 -14.81
CA ALA A 137 8.63 17.56 -15.59
C ALA A 137 10.02 17.60 -16.27
N GLY A 138 10.04 17.88 -17.58
CA GLY A 138 11.26 17.96 -18.38
C GLY A 138 11.82 16.63 -18.88
N ALA A 139 11.22 15.49 -18.49
CA ALA A 139 11.52 14.18 -19.09
C ALA A 139 10.50 13.83 -20.19
N THR A 140 10.67 12.69 -20.85
CA THR A 140 9.92 12.30 -22.06
C THR A 140 8.41 12.31 -21.87
N GLU A 141 7.89 11.80 -20.74
CA GLU A 141 6.44 11.78 -20.49
C GLU A 141 5.93 13.15 -20.06
N GLY A 142 6.75 13.97 -19.39
CA GLY A 142 6.40 15.35 -19.02
C GLY A 142 5.43 15.52 -17.85
N PHE A 143 4.92 14.43 -17.26
CA PHE A 143 4.01 14.43 -16.11
C PHE A 143 4.43 13.38 -15.08
N SER A 144 4.14 13.62 -13.81
CA SER A 144 4.38 12.63 -12.75
C SER A 144 3.30 11.57 -12.66
N ILE A 145 3.66 10.38 -12.17
CA ILE A 145 2.71 9.31 -11.87
C ILE A 145 1.66 9.77 -10.84
N SER A 146 2.04 10.66 -9.92
CA SER A 146 1.11 11.23 -8.95
C SER A 146 0.03 12.11 -9.60
N GLU A 147 0.36 12.80 -10.69
CA GLU A 147 -0.60 13.58 -11.48
C GLU A 147 -1.54 12.67 -12.27
N ILE A 148 -0.99 11.61 -12.86
CA ILE A 148 -1.78 10.61 -13.60
C ILE A 148 -2.82 9.93 -12.69
N LEU A 149 -2.43 9.61 -11.45
CA LEU A 149 -3.30 8.89 -10.51
C LEU A 149 -4.22 9.80 -9.66
N VAL A 150 -4.35 11.09 -10.02
CA VAL A 150 -5.26 12.02 -9.34
C VAL A 150 -6.70 11.51 -9.24
N PRO A 151 -7.30 10.87 -10.26
CA PRO A 151 -8.66 10.34 -10.15
C PRO A 151 -8.86 9.38 -8.96
N TYR A 152 -7.92 8.46 -8.72
CA TYR A 152 -7.97 7.54 -7.58
C TYR A 152 -7.76 8.23 -6.24
N ARG A 153 -6.90 9.25 -6.20
CA ARG A 153 -6.74 10.10 -5.00
C ARG A 153 -8.03 10.87 -4.70
N ALA A 154 -8.71 11.36 -5.73
CA ALA A 154 -10.00 12.04 -5.59
C ALA A 154 -11.10 11.07 -5.12
N LEU A 155 -11.12 9.84 -5.64
CA LEU A 155 -11.97 8.76 -5.16
C LEU A 155 -11.75 8.48 -3.67
N ALA A 156 -10.50 8.24 -3.26
CA ALA A 156 -10.15 8.01 -1.86
C ALA A 156 -10.58 9.17 -0.96
N HIS A 157 -10.34 10.41 -1.40
CA HIS A 157 -10.77 11.61 -0.68
C HIS A 157 -12.30 11.65 -0.50
N ARG A 158 -13.07 11.37 -1.57
CA ARG A 158 -14.54 11.33 -1.51
C ARG A 158 -15.05 10.25 -0.56
N ALA A 159 -14.46 9.05 -0.65
CA ALA A 159 -14.72 7.89 0.18
C ALA A 159 -14.25 8.04 1.63
N GLY A 160 -13.45 9.07 1.94
CA GLY A 160 -12.83 9.24 3.25
C GLY A 160 -11.81 8.14 3.57
N MET A 161 -11.21 7.55 2.55
CA MET A 161 -10.12 6.59 2.64
C MET A 161 -8.77 7.28 2.83
N ILE A 162 -7.77 6.52 3.24
CA ILE A 162 -6.37 6.94 3.28
C ILE A 162 -5.73 6.53 1.95
N PHE A 163 -5.40 7.51 1.11
CA PHE A 163 -4.68 7.24 -0.14
C PHE A 163 -3.20 6.97 0.15
N MET A 164 -2.75 5.76 -0.14
CA MET A 164 -1.37 5.33 0.05
C MET A 164 -0.50 5.84 -1.09
N THR A 165 0.81 5.98 -0.86
CA THR A 165 1.76 6.19 -1.96
C THR A 165 1.66 5.02 -2.94
N PRO A 166 1.47 5.24 -4.25
CA PRO A 166 1.43 4.16 -5.23
C PRO A 166 2.71 3.35 -5.26
N LEU A 167 2.59 2.03 -5.45
CA LEU A 167 3.71 1.17 -5.79
C LEU A 167 3.79 1.04 -7.31
N VAL A 168 4.89 1.52 -7.88
CA VAL A 168 5.11 1.54 -9.33
C VAL A 168 6.11 0.45 -9.68
N VAL A 169 5.76 -0.35 -10.69
CA VAL A 169 6.61 -1.40 -11.24
C VAL A 169 6.91 -1.06 -12.70
N ASP A 170 8.00 -0.36 -12.95
CA ASP A 170 8.46 -0.04 -14.29
C ASP A 170 9.38 -1.13 -14.84
N GLN A 171 9.21 -1.45 -16.13
CA GLN A 171 10.19 -2.26 -16.88
C GLN A 171 10.51 -3.62 -16.22
N PHE A 172 9.51 -4.29 -15.66
CA PHE A 172 9.68 -5.55 -14.92
C PHE A 172 10.48 -6.61 -15.68
N ASP A 173 10.23 -6.77 -16.97
CA ASP A 173 10.90 -7.76 -17.83
C ASP A 173 12.40 -7.47 -18.03
N TYR A 174 12.85 -6.25 -17.71
CA TYR A 174 14.24 -5.82 -17.77
C TYR A 174 14.93 -5.82 -16.39
N MET A 175 14.21 -6.17 -15.32
CA MET A 175 14.78 -6.20 -13.97
C MET A 175 15.74 -7.39 -13.78
N THR A 176 16.83 -7.15 -13.05
CA THR A 176 17.72 -8.22 -12.57
C THR A 176 17.03 -9.06 -11.48
N PRO A 177 17.54 -10.28 -11.18
CA PRO A 177 16.99 -11.10 -10.09
C PRO A 177 16.96 -10.40 -8.72
N ASP A 178 17.97 -9.57 -8.42
CA ASP A 178 18.02 -8.80 -7.17
C ASP A 178 16.96 -7.70 -7.14
N GLN A 179 16.73 -7.02 -8.28
CA GLN A 179 15.66 -6.02 -8.40
C GLN A 179 14.28 -6.65 -8.25
N GLN A 180 14.06 -7.82 -8.86
CA GLN A 180 12.82 -8.59 -8.69
C GLN A 180 12.63 -9.02 -7.23
N THR A 181 13.69 -9.50 -6.56
CA THR A 181 13.63 -9.89 -5.13
C THR A 181 13.30 -8.70 -4.24
N LYS A 182 13.91 -7.54 -4.51
CA LYS A 182 13.57 -6.30 -3.80
C LYS A 182 12.11 -5.91 -4.03
N LEU A 183 11.63 -5.99 -5.27
CA LEU A 183 10.23 -5.71 -5.61
C LEU A 183 9.28 -6.65 -4.87
N LEU A 184 9.62 -7.94 -4.75
CA LEU A 184 8.84 -8.91 -3.97
C LEU A 184 8.68 -8.45 -2.52
N ILE A 185 9.78 -8.02 -1.88
CA ILE A 185 9.77 -7.51 -0.50
C ILE A 185 8.95 -6.22 -0.41
N ASP A 186 9.16 -5.28 -1.32
CA ASP A 186 8.42 -4.01 -1.37
C ASP A 186 6.91 -4.26 -1.55
N TYR A 187 6.53 -5.22 -2.39
CA TYR A 187 5.15 -5.61 -2.61
C TYR A 187 4.53 -6.27 -1.38
N GLN A 188 5.22 -7.23 -0.75
CA GLN A 188 4.74 -7.85 0.49
C GLN A 188 4.57 -6.82 1.61
N GLN A 189 5.50 -5.87 1.74
CA GLN A 189 5.37 -4.74 2.67
C GLN A 189 4.16 -3.88 2.32
N TYR A 190 3.97 -3.57 1.03
CA TYR A 190 2.85 -2.78 0.57
C TYR A 190 1.49 -3.39 0.93
N LEU A 191 1.39 -4.71 0.93
CA LEU A 191 0.15 -5.41 1.24
C LEU A 191 -0.07 -5.67 2.74
N THR A 192 0.99 -5.83 3.53
CA THR A 192 0.86 -6.36 4.91
C THR A 192 1.42 -5.47 6.01
N ALA A 193 2.29 -4.49 5.68
CA ALA A 193 2.82 -3.56 6.67
C ALA A 193 1.80 -2.46 6.99
N ALA A 194 1.83 -1.95 8.22
CA ALA A 194 0.98 -0.84 8.63
C ALA A 194 1.34 0.45 7.85
N PHE A 195 0.35 1.26 7.49
CA PHE A 195 0.58 2.58 6.92
C PHE A 195 0.76 3.63 8.05
N SER A 196 1.53 4.70 7.90
CA SER A 196 2.40 5.10 6.78
C SER A 196 3.73 4.37 6.80
N PHE A 197 4.21 3.87 5.66
CA PHE A 197 5.44 3.08 5.46
C PHE A 197 6.75 3.84 5.78
N SER A 198 6.85 4.40 6.98
CA SER A 198 8.05 5.01 7.52
C SER A 198 9.16 3.98 7.65
N PHE A 199 10.40 4.44 7.70
CA PHE A 199 11.57 3.57 7.87
C PHE A 199 11.40 2.61 9.06
N SER A 200 10.94 3.10 10.23
CA SER A 200 10.71 2.25 11.40
C SER A 200 9.66 1.17 11.13
N VAL A 201 8.55 1.51 10.47
CA VAL A 201 7.49 0.53 10.20
C VAL A 201 7.96 -0.56 9.23
N ARG A 202 8.71 -0.18 8.19
CA ARG A 202 9.31 -1.15 7.27
C ARG A 202 10.31 -2.05 7.98
N GLN A 203 11.14 -1.48 8.84
CA GLN A 203 12.13 -2.25 9.58
C GLN A 203 11.48 -3.22 10.57
N ASP A 204 10.48 -2.76 11.33
CA ASP A 204 9.72 -3.59 12.27
C ASP A 204 9.01 -4.74 11.53
N TRP A 205 8.50 -4.46 10.33
CA TRP A 205 7.94 -5.48 9.46
C TRP A 205 8.99 -6.51 9.02
N ILE A 206 10.18 -6.07 8.57
CA ILE A 206 11.27 -6.99 8.15
C ILE A 206 11.66 -7.89 9.31
N ILE A 207 11.92 -7.32 10.49
CA ILE A 207 12.27 -8.08 11.69
C ILE A 207 11.18 -9.12 12.01
N LYS A 208 9.90 -8.73 11.92
CA LYS A 208 8.78 -9.66 12.12
C LYS A 208 8.77 -10.80 11.10
N GLN A 209 9.06 -10.55 9.83
CA GLN A 209 9.14 -11.60 8.81
C GLN A 209 10.36 -12.51 9.03
N LEU A 210 11.54 -11.95 9.32
CA LEU A 210 12.74 -12.73 9.63
C LEU A 210 12.49 -13.67 10.82
N LYS A 211 11.85 -13.17 11.89
CA LYS A 211 11.46 -13.98 13.05
C LYS A 211 10.51 -15.14 12.69
N LYS A 212 9.60 -14.96 11.73
CA LYS A 212 8.72 -16.03 11.23
C LYS A 212 9.45 -17.07 10.37
N MET A 213 10.50 -16.65 9.65
CA MET A 213 11.31 -17.52 8.79
C MET A 213 12.37 -18.32 9.54
N MET A 214 12.59 -18.00 10.82
CA MET A 214 13.52 -18.73 11.68
C MET A 214 13.11 -20.19 11.85
N ASN A 215 14.07 -21.07 11.59
CA ASN A 215 14.00 -22.50 11.82
C ASN A 215 15.37 -23.00 12.32
N SER A 216 15.44 -24.27 12.71
CA SER A 216 16.65 -24.85 13.30
C SER A 216 17.92 -24.71 12.44
N ASN A 217 17.79 -24.59 11.11
CA ASN A 217 18.92 -24.54 10.18
C ASN A 217 19.48 -23.12 9.98
N ASN A 218 18.65 -22.08 10.14
CA ASN A 218 19.03 -20.69 9.86
C ASN A 218 18.95 -19.77 11.09
N GLN A 219 18.55 -20.29 12.26
CA GLN A 219 18.28 -19.53 13.48
C GLN A 219 19.44 -18.62 13.88
N ALA A 220 20.67 -19.14 13.96
CA ALA A 220 21.83 -18.36 14.39
C ALA A 220 22.14 -17.19 13.43
N GLN A 221 22.09 -17.44 12.12
CA GLN A 221 22.36 -16.41 11.12
C GLN A 221 21.28 -15.33 11.11
N LEU A 222 20.00 -15.73 11.15
CA LEU A 222 18.89 -14.77 11.18
C LEU A 222 18.87 -13.95 12.47
N GLN A 223 19.22 -14.55 13.61
CA GLN A 223 19.32 -13.82 14.87
C GLN A 223 20.37 -12.72 14.80
N LEU A 224 21.57 -13.01 14.26
CA LEU A 224 22.62 -11.99 14.08
C LEU A 224 22.15 -10.82 13.20
N VAL A 225 21.43 -11.11 12.11
CA VAL A 225 20.89 -10.06 11.23
C VAL A 225 19.83 -9.24 11.96
N ILE A 226 18.93 -9.89 12.71
CA ILE A 226 17.91 -9.21 13.51
C ILE A 226 18.56 -8.29 14.53
N ASP A 227 19.54 -8.78 15.29
CA ASP A 227 20.24 -8.01 16.32
C ASP A 227 20.94 -6.79 15.70
N GLN A 228 21.59 -6.95 14.55
CA GLN A 228 22.21 -5.83 13.84
C GLN A 228 21.18 -4.80 13.37
N LEU A 229 20.02 -5.24 12.87
CA LEU A 229 18.95 -4.32 12.48
C LEU A 229 18.40 -3.57 13.70
N GLU A 230 18.15 -4.26 14.80
CA GLU A 230 17.66 -3.66 16.05
C GLU A 230 18.68 -2.64 16.60
N GLN A 231 19.98 -2.96 16.57
CA GLN A 231 21.05 -2.02 16.96
C GLN A 231 21.09 -0.80 16.05
N ASN A 232 21.10 -0.98 14.72
CA ASN A 232 21.10 0.13 13.76
C ASN A 232 19.92 1.10 13.96
N LYS A 233 18.77 0.58 14.42
CA LYS A 233 17.60 1.41 14.74
C LYS A 233 17.79 2.26 15.99
N ILE A 234 18.44 1.70 17.01
CA ILE A 234 18.78 2.44 18.23
C ILE A 234 19.73 3.58 17.85
N ASP A 235 20.83 3.27 17.15
CA ASP A 235 21.83 4.24 16.73
C ASP A 235 21.22 5.38 15.88
N LEU A 236 20.32 5.03 14.96
CA LEU A 236 19.66 6.03 14.11
C LEU A 236 18.70 6.94 14.89
N ASN A 237 18.06 6.43 15.94
CA ASN A 237 17.23 7.26 16.82
C ASN A 237 18.09 8.20 17.67
N ASP A 238 19.19 7.70 18.23
CA ASP A 238 20.12 8.51 19.01
C ASP A 238 20.72 9.64 18.17
N LEU A 239 21.12 9.35 16.92
CA LEU A 239 21.59 10.36 15.97
C LEU A 239 20.52 11.43 15.66
N LYS A 240 19.26 11.02 15.51
CA LYS A 240 18.16 11.97 15.29
C LYS A 240 17.92 12.87 16.50
N ASP A 241 18.00 12.31 17.70
CA ASP A 241 17.84 13.07 18.94
C ASP A 241 19.00 14.07 19.13
N GLN A 242 20.23 13.66 18.84
CA GLN A 242 21.40 14.57 18.83
C GLN A 242 21.22 15.72 17.83
N ILE A 243 20.84 15.44 16.58
CA ILE A 243 20.59 16.47 15.56
C ILE A 243 19.52 17.46 16.03
N LYS A 244 18.46 16.95 16.67
CA LYS A 244 17.38 17.80 17.20
C LYS A 244 17.87 18.70 18.33
N MET A 245 18.69 18.19 19.24
CA MET A 245 19.28 18.98 20.32
C MET A 245 20.20 20.08 19.78
N ILE A 246 21.03 19.78 18.77
CA ILE A 246 21.92 20.76 18.14
C ILE A 246 21.11 21.90 17.50
N ARG A 247 20.08 21.58 16.71
CA ARG A 247 19.22 22.61 16.10
C ARG A 247 18.55 23.51 17.12
N GLN A 248 18.09 22.95 18.23
CA GLN A 248 17.47 23.74 19.31
C GLN A 248 18.47 24.67 20.02
N ALA A 249 19.75 24.29 20.07
CA ALA A 249 20.80 25.13 20.64
C ALA A 249 21.25 26.25 19.67
N GLU A 250 21.07 26.08 18.35
CA GLU A 250 21.40 27.10 17.34
C GLU A 250 20.26 28.11 17.11
N GLU A 251 19.01 27.73 17.39
CA GLU A 251 17.81 28.58 17.25
C GLU A 251 17.47 29.42 18.51
N GLY A 252 18.22 29.25 19.62
CA GLY A 252 18.02 29.96 20.89
C GLY A 252 19.11 30.99 21.18
#